data_AF-A0A819I3H1-F1
#
_entry.id   AF-A0A819I3H1-F1
#
_cell.length_a   1.000
_cell.length_b   1.000
_cell.length_c   1.000
_cell.angle_alpha   90.00
_cell.angle_beta   90.00
_cell.angle_gamma   90.00
#
_symmetry.space_group_name_H-M   'P 1'
#
loop_
_entity.id
_entity.type
_entity.pdbx_description
1 polymer ?
#
loop_
_entity_poly.entity_id
_entity_poly.type
_entity_poly.pdbx_seq_one_letter_code
_entity_poly.pdbx_strand_id
1 'polypeptide(L)'
;MINIDRNALHGRNWEGFGSDPYLSGMNAYQYVLGLQEQGVVATPKHYIGNEQETNRLSDSYSANIDDKTVHEIYLWPFADAVYAGAGSVMCSYNRVNQTHACQNNKTLNGLLKNELVYRGNVMSDWGATHAGVESALGGLDIEMPGGSGFMGYALLAKVHDGSLSEARVNDMVTRIFAPYFLLEQDQSFPKLDWNRDVTHDHYKVNRELARAGMILLKNLRNTLPLNASMDRLLTIFGAAATQYDGGLNPGGGPTGQGYDGAIYQGGGSGKKDMI
;
A
#
# COMPACT_ATOMS: atom_id res chain seq x y z
N MET A 1 0.26 3.56 1.12
CA MET A 1 -0.91 3.21 0.31
C MET A 1 -1.18 4.41 -0.59
N ILE A 2 -1.77 4.24 -1.77
CA ILE A 2 -2.05 5.33 -2.72
C ILE A 2 -3.47 5.28 -3.28
N ASN A 3 -4.34 4.54 -2.58
CA ASN A 3 -5.79 4.62 -2.74
C ASN A 3 -6.28 6.03 -2.42
N ILE A 4 -7.44 6.40 -2.99
CA ILE A 4 -7.99 7.74 -2.92
C ILE A 4 -8.95 7.84 -1.75
N ASP A 5 -8.80 8.84 -0.89
CA ASP A 5 -9.72 9.08 0.24
C ASP A 5 -11.14 9.47 -0.24
N ARG A 6 -11.89 8.51 -0.80
CA ARG A 6 -13.20 8.69 -1.42
C ARG A 6 -14.23 9.08 -0.38
N ASN A 7 -14.12 8.51 0.81
CA ASN A 7 -15.03 8.74 1.92
C ASN A 7 -14.24 8.88 3.21
N ALA A 8 -14.53 9.93 3.99
CA ALA A 8 -13.86 10.22 5.25
C ALA A 8 -13.97 9.09 6.30
N LEU A 9 -14.93 8.17 6.15
CA LEU A 9 -15.14 7.02 7.04
C LEU A 9 -14.24 5.82 6.72
N HIS A 10 -13.48 5.84 5.62
CA HIS A 10 -12.60 4.72 5.30
C HIS A 10 -11.46 4.62 6.33
N GLY A 11 -11.41 3.48 7.03
CA GLY A 11 -10.51 3.24 8.15
C GLY A 11 -9.00 3.25 7.82
N ARG A 12 -8.62 3.39 6.54
CA ARG A 12 -7.23 3.39 6.06
C ARG A 12 -6.82 4.65 5.28
N ASN A 13 -7.67 5.68 5.20
CA ASN A 13 -7.33 6.96 4.58
C ASN A 13 -6.00 7.53 5.10
N TRP A 14 -5.71 7.33 6.39
CA TRP A 14 -4.48 7.81 7.03
C TRP A 14 -3.18 7.17 6.47
N GLU A 15 -3.26 6.04 5.75
CA GLU A 15 -2.11 5.42 5.07
C GLU A 15 -1.83 5.99 3.67
N GLY A 16 -2.79 6.76 3.13
CA GLY A 16 -2.77 7.37 1.82
C GLY A 16 -2.25 8.81 1.83
N PHE A 17 -2.46 9.49 0.71
CA PHE A 17 -2.02 10.88 0.50
C PHE A 17 -3.18 11.86 0.32
N GLY A 18 -4.41 11.42 0.60
CA GLY A 18 -5.62 12.25 0.54
C GLY A 18 -6.55 11.89 -0.62
N SER A 19 -7.49 12.80 -0.89
CA SER A 19 -8.58 12.59 -1.85
C SER A 19 -8.29 13.12 -3.27
N ASP A 20 -7.20 13.86 -3.44
CA ASP A 20 -6.83 14.45 -4.73
C ASP A 20 -5.88 13.52 -5.51
N PRO A 21 -6.22 13.13 -6.75
CA PRO A 21 -5.42 12.20 -7.54
C PRO A 21 -4.04 12.77 -7.91
N TYR A 22 -3.95 14.07 -8.20
CA TYR A 22 -2.68 14.70 -8.55
C TYR A 22 -1.71 14.74 -7.36
N LEU A 23 -2.19 15.19 -6.19
CA LEU A 23 -1.40 15.22 -4.96
C LEU A 23 -0.98 13.80 -4.57
N SER A 24 -1.89 12.84 -4.66
CA SER A 24 -1.59 11.45 -4.35
C SER A 24 -0.55 10.86 -5.30
N GLY A 25 -0.64 11.16 -6.59
CA GLY A 25 0.33 10.73 -7.59
C GLY A 25 1.70 11.36 -7.43
N MET A 26 1.77 12.68 -7.17
CA MET A 26 3.06 13.35 -6.93
C MET A 26 3.77 12.80 -5.68
N ASN A 27 3.03 12.53 -4.60
CA ASN A 27 3.61 11.89 -3.41
C ASN A 27 4.03 10.44 -3.70
N ALA A 28 3.22 9.68 -4.46
CA ALA A 28 3.57 8.32 -4.87
C ALA A 28 4.87 8.30 -5.69
N TYR A 29 5.02 9.23 -6.64
CA TYR A 29 6.22 9.40 -7.45
C TYR A 29 7.47 9.63 -6.58
N GLN A 30 7.42 10.62 -5.70
CA GLN A 30 8.56 10.96 -4.82
C GLN A 30 8.90 9.82 -3.86
N TYR A 31 7.88 9.13 -3.33
CA TYR A 31 8.08 8.01 -2.41
C TYR A 31 8.73 6.80 -3.11
N VAL A 32 8.31 6.49 -4.34
CA VAL A 32 8.91 5.42 -5.14
C VAL A 32 10.37 5.75 -5.46
N LEU A 33 10.67 6.97 -5.91
CA LEU A 33 12.04 7.38 -6.17
C LEU A 33 12.93 7.21 -4.93
N GLY A 34 12.51 7.77 -3.78
CA GLY A 34 13.30 7.71 -2.55
C GLY A 34 13.58 6.29 -2.07
N LEU A 35 12.63 5.35 -2.21
CA LEU A 35 12.87 3.94 -1.88
C LEU A 35 13.84 3.27 -2.86
N GLN A 36 13.66 3.48 -4.15
CA GLN A 36 14.44 2.79 -5.17
C GLN A 36 15.86 3.33 -5.30
N GLU A 37 16.10 4.60 -4.96
CA GLU A 37 17.46 5.15 -4.80
C GLU A 37 18.28 4.43 -3.72
N GLN A 38 17.62 3.80 -2.74
CA GLN A 38 18.26 2.97 -1.71
C GLN A 38 18.33 1.49 -2.11
N GLY A 39 18.02 1.15 -3.37
CA GLY A 39 18.00 -0.22 -3.87
C GLY A 39 16.85 -1.06 -3.33
N VAL A 40 15.79 -0.45 -2.78
CA VAL A 40 14.64 -1.16 -2.18
C VAL A 40 13.45 -1.14 -3.14
N VAL A 41 12.85 -2.30 -3.41
CA VAL A 41 11.67 -2.43 -4.28
C VAL A 41 10.45 -1.76 -3.65
N ALA A 42 9.98 -0.66 -4.26
CA ALA A 42 8.73 -0.02 -3.89
C ALA A 42 7.52 -0.84 -4.38
N THR A 43 6.45 -0.89 -3.56
CA THR A 43 5.20 -1.58 -3.90
C THR A 43 3.99 -0.66 -3.67
N PRO A 44 3.56 0.12 -4.69
CA PRO A 44 2.33 0.90 -4.62
C PRO A 44 1.12 -0.04 -4.41
N LYS A 45 0.22 0.36 -3.51
CA LYS A 45 -0.92 -0.45 -3.08
C LYS A 45 -2.11 0.40 -2.65
N HIS A 46 -3.35 -0.07 -2.79
CA HIS A 46 -3.80 -1.38 -3.27
C HIS A 46 -4.52 -1.20 -4.61
N TYR A 47 -4.09 -1.95 -5.61
CA TYR A 47 -4.53 -1.84 -6.99
C TYR A 47 -5.74 -2.77 -7.26
N ILE A 48 -6.98 -2.30 -7.40
CA ILE A 48 -7.42 -0.91 -7.37
C ILE A 48 -8.85 -0.80 -6.80
N GLY A 49 -9.24 0.40 -6.38
CA GLY A 49 -10.60 0.67 -5.89
C GLY A 49 -10.87 0.13 -4.48
N ASN A 50 -9.85 0.02 -3.65
CA ASN A 50 -9.94 -0.46 -2.27
C ASN A 50 -10.26 0.69 -1.29
N GLU A 51 -11.38 1.37 -1.52
CA GLU A 51 -11.71 2.65 -0.87
C GLU A 51 -12.62 2.50 0.38
N GLN A 52 -12.75 1.29 0.91
CA GLN A 52 -13.44 1.00 2.16
C GLN A 52 -12.97 -0.30 2.78
N GLU A 53 -12.97 -0.37 4.12
CA GLU A 53 -12.66 -1.61 4.84
C GLU A 53 -13.86 -2.55 4.93
N THR A 54 -15.05 -1.98 5.05
CA THR A 54 -16.30 -2.72 5.17
C THR A 54 -16.45 -3.66 3.98
N ASN A 55 -16.53 -4.97 4.25
CA ASN A 55 -16.69 -6.03 3.26
C ASN A 55 -15.56 -6.13 2.22
N ARG A 56 -14.37 -5.57 2.47
CA ARG A 56 -13.25 -5.61 1.50
C ARG A 56 -12.84 -7.04 1.07
N LEU A 57 -13.03 -8.01 1.96
CA LEU A 57 -12.75 -9.45 1.75
C LEU A 57 -13.97 -10.25 1.26
N SER A 58 -15.14 -9.63 1.16
CA SER A 58 -16.39 -10.33 0.84
C SER A 58 -16.70 -10.25 -0.64
N ASP A 59 -17.12 -11.38 -1.21
CA ASP A 59 -17.59 -11.47 -2.59
C ASP A 59 -18.84 -10.60 -2.85
N SER A 60 -19.53 -10.18 -1.79
CA SER A 60 -20.69 -9.27 -1.86
C SER A 60 -20.32 -7.83 -2.22
N TYR A 61 -19.05 -7.45 -2.10
CA TYR A 61 -18.57 -6.11 -2.42
C TYR A 61 -17.83 -6.08 -3.75
N SER A 62 -18.25 -5.16 -4.62
CA SER A 62 -17.55 -4.84 -5.87
C SER A 62 -17.54 -3.34 -6.08
N ALA A 63 -16.36 -2.76 -6.24
CA ALA A 63 -16.19 -1.40 -6.73
C ALA A 63 -16.52 -1.38 -8.22
N ASN A 64 -17.71 -0.91 -8.57
CA ASN A 64 -18.12 -0.77 -9.97
C ASN A 64 -17.78 0.65 -10.44
N ILE A 65 -16.74 0.77 -11.26
CA ILE A 65 -16.12 2.04 -11.63
C ILE A 65 -16.20 2.17 -13.15
N ASP A 66 -16.73 3.30 -13.63
CA ASP A 66 -16.76 3.63 -15.05
C ASP A 66 -15.35 3.95 -15.57
N ASP A 67 -15.21 3.93 -16.88
CA ASP A 67 -13.93 4.07 -17.56
C ASP A 67 -13.26 5.42 -17.27
N LYS A 68 -14.02 6.52 -17.34
CA LYS A 68 -13.47 7.84 -17.08
C LYS A 68 -12.98 7.96 -15.64
N THR A 69 -13.79 7.54 -14.68
CA THR A 69 -13.45 7.64 -13.25
C THR A 69 -12.24 6.76 -12.89
N VAL A 70 -12.10 5.55 -13.47
CA VAL A 70 -10.91 4.75 -13.17
C VAL A 70 -9.65 5.43 -13.68
N HIS A 71 -9.65 6.01 -14.89
CA HIS A 71 -8.47 6.67 -15.45
C HIS A 71 -8.12 7.99 -14.78
N GLU A 72 -9.11 8.85 -14.53
CA GLU A 72 -8.86 10.22 -14.04
C GLU A 72 -8.63 10.27 -12.52
N ILE A 73 -9.18 9.32 -11.75
CA ILE A 73 -9.15 9.37 -10.29
C ILE A 73 -8.28 8.24 -9.70
N TYR A 74 -8.67 6.99 -9.92
CA TYR A 74 -8.07 5.88 -9.17
C TYR A 74 -6.74 5.41 -9.76
N LEU A 75 -6.60 5.43 -11.08
CA LEU A 75 -5.40 4.98 -11.79
C LEU A 75 -4.29 6.02 -11.76
N TRP A 76 -4.64 7.30 -11.64
CA TRP A 76 -3.68 8.41 -11.70
C TRP A 76 -2.49 8.24 -10.75
N PRO A 77 -2.68 7.94 -9.44
CA PRO A 77 -1.54 7.79 -8.55
C PRO A 77 -0.65 6.59 -8.89
N PHE A 78 -1.24 5.53 -9.47
CA PHE A 78 -0.49 4.38 -9.94
C PHE A 78 0.26 4.69 -11.23
N ALA A 79 -0.28 5.52 -12.12
CA ALA A 79 0.45 5.99 -13.31
C ALA A 79 1.73 6.73 -12.92
N ASP A 80 1.64 7.64 -11.95
CA ASP A 80 2.81 8.37 -11.44
C ASP A 80 3.81 7.43 -10.73
N ALA A 81 3.32 6.45 -9.96
CA ALA A 81 4.18 5.45 -9.32
C ALA A 81 4.89 4.52 -10.34
N VAL A 82 4.19 4.11 -11.40
CA VAL A 82 4.76 3.34 -12.51
C VAL A 82 5.79 4.17 -13.26
N TYR A 83 5.51 5.45 -13.50
CA TYR A 83 6.44 6.38 -14.14
C TYR A 83 7.71 6.62 -13.30
N ALA A 84 7.58 6.65 -11.98
CA ALA A 84 8.73 6.67 -11.05
C ALA A 84 9.54 5.36 -11.04
N GLY A 85 9.06 4.32 -11.73
CA GLY A 85 9.76 3.06 -11.90
C GLY A 85 9.48 2.01 -10.83
N ALA A 86 8.33 2.07 -10.14
CA ALA A 86 7.97 1.10 -9.09
C ALA A 86 8.24 -0.35 -9.55
N GLY A 87 8.97 -1.12 -8.73
CA GLY A 87 9.36 -2.49 -9.08
C GLY A 87 8.28 -3.56 -8.84
N SER A 88 7.28 -3.26 -8.00
CA SER A 88 6.16 -4.15 -7.68
C SER A 88 4.86 -3.34 -7.55
N VAL A 89 3.70 -3.97 -7.69
CA VAL A 89 2.37 -3.42 -7.38
C VAL A 89 1.57 -4.48 -6.64
N MET A 90 0.84 -4.09 -5.59
CA MET A 90 -0.02 -5.03 -4.86
C MET A 90 -1.48 -4.87 -5.26
N CYS A 91 -2.10 -5.94 -5.77
CA CYS A 91 -3.53 -5.93 -6.09
C CYS A 91 -4.41 -6.04 -4.84
N SER A 92 -5.59 -5.44 -4.89
CA SER A 92 -6.49 -5.31 -3.74
C SER A 92 -7.37 -6.54 -3.49
N TYR A 93 -7.99 -6.58 -2.31
CA TYR A 93 -8.95 -7.62 -1.93
C TYR A 93 -10.27 -7.58 -2.69
N ASN A 94 -10.80 -6.37 -2.90
CA ASN A 94 -12.14 -6.17 -3.41
C ASN A 94 -12.31 -6.68 -4.85
N ARG A 95 -13.56 -6.88 -5.25
CA ARG A 95 -13.89 -7.02 -6.68
C ARG A 95 -13.92 -5.63 -7.33
N VAL A 96 -13.52 -5.58 -8.60
CA VAL A 96 -13.63 -4.40 -9.47
C VAL A 96 -14.46 -4.81 -10.66
N ASN A 97 -15.59 -4.14 -10.88
CA ASN A 97 -16.54 -4.49 -11.94
C ASN A 97 -16.86 -6.00 -11.96
N GLN A 98 -17.18 -6.56 -10.78
CA GLN A 98 -17.55 -7.96 -10.54
C GLN A 98 -16.43 -9.01 -10.66
N THR A 99 -15.16 -8.62 -10.76
CA THR A 99 -14.03 -9.59 -10.77
C THR A 99 -13.03 -9.24 -9.68
N HIS A 100 -12.55 -10.20 -8.88
CA HIS A 100 -11.52 -9.94 -7.84
C HIS A 100 -10.31 -9.24 -8.47
N ALA A 101 -9.79 -8.20 -7.83
CA ALA A 101 -8.75 -7.36 -8.43
C ALA A 101 -7.49 -8.18 -8.78
N CYS A 102 -7.14 -9.17 -7.97
CA CYS A 102 -6.00 -10.07 -8.20
C CYS A 102 -6.19 -11.13 -9.30
N GLN A 103 -7.36 -11.19 -9.95
CA GLN A 103 -7.59 -12.04 -11.14
C GLN A 103 -8.22 -11.24 -12.30
N ASN A 104 -8.23 -9.92 -12.21
CA ASN A 104 -8.94 -9.07 -13.16
C ASN A 104 -8.03 -8.69 -14.34
N ASN A 105 -8.16 -9.45 -15.43
CA ASN A 105 -7.42 -9.22 -16.68
C ASN A 105 -7.55 -7.78 -17.21
N LYS A 106 -8.73 -7.16 -17.08
CA LYS A 106 -8.95 -5.79 -17.56
C LYS A 106 -8.09 -4.80 -16.79
N THR A 107 -8.02 -4.91 -15.47
CA THR A 107 -7.27 -3.95 -14.66
C THR A 107 -5.77 -4.25 -14.61
N LEU A 108 -5.37 -5.51 -14.46
CA LEU A 108 -3.95 -5.86 -14.33
C LEU A 108 -3.22 -5.87 -15.68
N ASN A 109 -3.73 -6.60 -16.67
CA ASN A 109 -3.09 -6.65 -17.98
C ASN A 109 -3.46 -5.44 -18.84
N GLY A 110 -4.75 -5.07 -18.89
CA GLY A 110 -5.23 -3.93 -19.68
C GLY A 110 -4.68 -2.60 -19.17
N LEU A 111 -5.19 -2.11 -18.05
CA LEU A 111 -4.82 -0.78 -17.55
C LEU A 111 -3.35 -0.72 -17.09
N LEU A 112 -2.91 -1.62 -16.21
CA LEU A 112 -1.58 -1.52 -15.60
C LEU A 112 -0.46 -1.91 -16.56
N LYS A 113 -0.45 -3.16 -17.06
CA LYS A 113 0.68 -3.66 -17.86
C LYS A 113 0.71 -3.12 -19.29
N ASN A 114 -0.44 -2.89 -19.93
CA ASN A 114 -0.48 -2.43 -21.32
C ASN A 114 -0.56 -0.91 -21.42
N GLU A 115 -1.56 -0.26 -20.81
CA GLU A 115 -1.75 1.19 -20.98
C GLU A 115 -0.68 2.01 -20.23
N LEU A 116 -0.36 1.64 -18.99
CA LEU A 116 0.74 2.26 -18.24
C LEU A 116 2.12 1.64 -18.56
N VAL A 117 2.16 0.62 -19.42
CA VAL A 117 3.40 -0.05 -19.86
C VAL A 117 4.22 -0.61 -18.67
N TYR A 118 3.54 -1.01 -17.59
CA TYR A 118 4.18 -1.44 -16.36
C TYR A 118 5.02 -2.72 -16.55
N ARG A 119 6.28 -2.68 -16.07
CA ARG A 119 7.28 -3.74 -16.28
C ARG A 119 7.64 -4.55 -15.02
N GLY A 120 7.23 -4.09 -13.85
CA GLY A 120 7.41 -4.84 -12.61
C GLY A 120 6.41 -5.99 -12.47
N ASN A 121 6.42 -6.62 -11.30
CA ASN A 121 5.49 -7.70 -10.94
C ASN A 121 4.24 -7.17 -10.25
N VAL A 122 3.17 -7.97 -10.30
CA VAL A 122 1.97 -7.79 -9.49
C VAL A 122 1.91 -8.90 -8.43
N MET A 123 1.85 -8.51 -7.16
CA MET A 123 1.62 -9.41 -6.04
C MET A 123 0.20 -9.28 -5.48
N SER A 124 -0.32 -10.35 -4.88
CA SER A 124 -1.58 -10.25 -4.16
C SER A 124 -1.44 -9.51 -2.82
N ASP A 125 -2.49 -8.85 -2.37
CA ASP A 125 -2.65 -8.64 -0.93
C ASP A 125 -2.76 -10.02 -0.22
N TRP A 126 -2.62 -10.03 1.10
CA TRP A 126 -2.45 -11.25 1.88
C TRP A 126 -3.70 -12.13 1.82
N GLY A 127 -3.66 -13.22 1.05
CA GLY A 127 -4.81 -14.10 0.82
C GLY A 127 -5.83 -13.58 -0.20
N ALA A 128 -5.49 -12.56 -1.00
CA ALA A 128 -6.38 -12.02 -2.05
C ALA A 128 -6.40 -12.83 -3.36
N THR A 129 -5.66 -13.94 -3.42
CA THR A 129 -5.68 -14.85 -4.57
C THR A 129 -6.84 -15.83 -4.42
N HIS A 130 -7.77 -15.82 -5.36
CA HIS A 130 -9.00 -16.63 -5.30
C HIS A 130 -9.09 -17.72 -6.38
N ALA A 131 -8.12 -17.77 -7.29
CA ALA A 131 -8.06 -18.75 -8.38
C ALA A 131 -6.61 -19.01 -8.82
N GLY A 132 -6.38 -20.15 -9.47
CA GLY A 132 -5.05 -20.51 -10.00
C GLY A 132 -4.81 -19.94 -11.39
N VAL A 133 -5.14 -20.71 -12.43
CA VAL A 133 -4.92 -20.35 -13.84
C VAL A 133 -5.55 -19.01 -14.19
N GLU A 134 -6.74 -18.72 -13.66
CA GLU A 134 -7.46 -17.47 -13.92
C GLU A 134 -6.73 -16.26 -13.33
N SER A 135 -6.13 -16.36 -12.14
CA SER A 135 -5.31 -15.27 -11.57
C SER A 135 -4.02 -15.10 -12.37
N ALA A 136 -3.38 -16.22 -12.73
CA ALA A 136 -2.19 -16.25 -13.55
C ALA A 136 -2.40 -15.55 -14.91
N LEU A 137 -3.44 -15.94 -15.65
CA LEU A 137 -3.83 -15.33 -16.93
C LEU A 137 -4.38 -13.91 -16.73
N GLY A 138 -5.00 -13.65 -15.59
CA GLY A 138 -5.50 -12.33 -15.18
C GLY A 138 -4.39 -11.31 -14.95
N GLY A 139 -3.12 -11.73 -14.86
CA GLY A 139 -1.97 -10.83 -14.76
C GLY A 139 -1.30 -10.81 -13.40
N LEU A 140 -1.71 -11.65 -12.44
CA LEU A 140 -1.00 -11.85 -11.18
C LEU A 140 0.36 -12.53 -11.44
N ASP A 141 1.38 -12.14 -10.70
CA ASP A 141 2.73 -12.72 -10.81
C ASP A 141 3.19 -13.40 -9.50
N ILE A 142 2.76 -12.88 -8.33
CA ILE A 142 3.11 -13.44 -7.01
C ILE A 142 1.85 -13.62 -6.15
N GLU A 143 1.67 -14.81 -5.59
CA GLU A 143 0.72 -15.04 -4.49
C GLU A 143 1.38 -14.75 -3.15
N MET A 144 0.76 -13.88 -2.35
CA MET A 144 1.17 -13.60 -0.97
C MET A 144 0.09 -14.07 0.03
N PRO A 145 0.45 -14.73 1.15
CA PRO A 145 1.79 -15.23 1.49
C PRO A 145 2.22 -16.47 0.70
N GLY A 146 1.36 -16.99 -0.16
CA GLY A 146 1.43 -18.35 -0.66
C GLY A 146 0.65 -19.33 0.23
N GLY A 147 0.69 -20.61 -0.12
CA GLY A 147 0.08 -21.68 0.68
C GLY A 147 -1.41 -21.90 0.43
N SER A 148 -2.08 -21.14 -0.44
CA SER A 148 -3.48 -21.41 -0.81
C SER A 148 -3.64 -22.62 -1.76
N GLY A 149 -2.55 -22.98 -2.46
CA GLY A 149 -2.58 -24.01 -3.50
C GLY A 149 -3.08 -23.53 -4.86
N PHE A 150 -3.25 -22.21 -5.07
CA PHE A 150 -3.65 -21.65 -6.36
C PHE A 150 -2.46 -21.38 -7.29
N MET A 151 -1.38 -20.77 -6.79
CA MET A 151 -0.21 -20.41 -7.57
C MET A 151 1.01 -21.30 -7.20
N GLY A 152 2.21 -20.92 -7.63
CA GLY A 152 3.44 -21.66 -7.35
C GLY A 152 3.44 -23.05 -7.97
N TYR A 153 3.76 -24.08 -7.19
CA TYR A 153 3.83 -25.47 -7.68
C TYR A 153 2.53 -25.99 -8.27
N ALA A 154 1.37 -25.45 -7.88
CA ALA A 154 0.08 -25.83 -8.45
C ALA A 154 -0.02 -25.49 -9.95
N LEU A 155 0.73 -24.49 -10.42
CA LEU A 155 0.77 -24.12 -11.84
C LEU A 155 1.56 -25.11 -12.69
N LEU A 156 2.45 -25.93 -12.11
CA LEU A 156 3.28 -26.88 -12.86
C LEU A 156 2.40 -27.90 -13.62
N ALA A 157 1.40 -28.46 -12.94
CA ALA A 157 0.45 -29.38 -13.57
C ALA A 157 -0.33 -28.70 -14.71
N LYS A 158 -0.62 -27.40 -14.56
CA LYS A 158 -1.34 -26.58 -15.55
C LYS A 158 -0.48 -26.23 -16.76
N VAL A 159 0.83 -26.16 -16.59
CA VAL A 159 1.76 -26.07 -17.71
C VAL A 159 1.85 -27.40 -18.45
N HIS A 160 1.94 -28.52 -17.72
CA HIS A 160 2.01 -29.84 -18.33
C HIS A 160 0.72 -30.26 -19.06
N ASP A 161 -0.45 -29.88 -18.56
CA ASP A 161 -1.74 -30.17 -19.19
C ASP A 161 -2.14 -29.15 -20.28
N GLY A 162 -1.36 -28.08 -20.47
CA GLY A 162 -1.56 -27.05 -21.48
C GLY A 162 -2.57 -25.95 -21.10
N SER A 163 -3.15 -26.00 -19.90
CA SER A 163 -4.08 -24.95 -19.40
C SER A 163 -3.38 -23.60 -19.14
N LEU A 164 -2.06 -23.62 -18.94
CA LEU A 164 -1.22 -22.44 -18.77
C LEU A 164 0.02 -22.55 -19.64
N SER A 165 0.37 -21.50 -20.39
CA SER A 165 1.59 -21.53 -21.20
C SER A 165 2.84 -21.34 -20.34
N GLU A 166 3.92 -22.04 -20.69
CA GLU A 166 5.24 -21.79 -20.08
C GLU A 166 5.70 -20.34 -20.28
N ALA A 167 5.36 -19.74 -21.43
CA ALA A 167 5.61 -18.33 -21.70
C ALA A 167 4.97 -17.39 -20.65
N ARG A 168 3.77 -17.72 -20.14
CA ARG A 168 3.13 -16.91 -19.08
C ARG A 168 3.91 -16.99 -17.78
N VAL A 169 4.39 -18.19 -17.41
CA VAL A 169 5.25 -18.38 -16.23
C VAL A 169 6.58 -17.64 -16.39
N ASN A 170 7.19 -17.71 -17.57
CA ASN A 170 8.43 -16.97 -17.86
C ASN A 170 8.24 -15.45 -17.75
N ASP A 171 7.11 -14.89 -18.19
CA ASP A 171 6.80 -13.47 -17.98
C ASP A 171 6.67 -13.11 -16.49
N MET A 172 5.98 -13.94 -15.68
CA MET A 172 5.88 -13.73 -14.24
C MET A 172 7.27 -13.69 -13.59
N VAL A 173 8.09 -14.71 -13.86
CA VAL A 173 9.45 -14.83 -13.31
C VAL A 173 10.33 -13.66 -13.76
N THR A 174 10.24 -13.26 -15.03
CA THR A 174 10.97 -12.10 -15.56
C THR A 174 10.59 -10.83 -14.81
N ARG A 175 9.30 -10.59 -14.56
CA ARG A 175 8.81 -9.42 -13.81
C ARG A 175 9.20 -9.42 -12.34
N ILE A 176 9.35 -10.59 -11.74
CA ILE A 176 9.83 -10.75 -10.36
C ILE A 176 11.30 -10.38 -10.26
N PHE A 177 12.13 -10.88 -11.19
CA PHE A 177 13.57 -10.67 -11.15
C PHE A 177 14.02 -9.35 -11.79
N ALA A 178 13.23 -8.73 -12.67
CA ALA A 178 13.54 -7.43 -13.26
C ALA A 178 13.89 -6.35 -12.21
N PRO A 179 13.07 -6.07 -11.18
CA PRO A 179 13.42 -5.10 -10.15
C PRO A 179 14.57 -5.56 -9.25
N TYR A 180 14.76 -6.88 -9.06
CA TYR A 180 15.89 -7.43 -8.30
C TYR A 180 17.23 -7.06 -8.94
N PHE A 181 17.35 -7.21 -10.26
CA PHE A 181 18.55 -6.82 -11.00
C PHE A 181 18.64 -5.31 -11.23
N LEU A 182 17.53 -4.64 -11.53
CA LEU A 182 17.51 -3.18 -11.76
C LEU A 182 18.03 -2.41 -10.55
N LEU A 183 17.73 -2.88 -9.34
CA LEU A 183 18.13 -2.26 -8.07
C LEU A 183 19.39 -2.88 -7.47
N GLU A 184 20.15 -3.66 -8.26
CA GLU A 184 21.43 -4.28 -7.88
C GLU A 184 21.37 -5.12 -6.60
N GLN A 185 20.18 -5.67 -6.28
CA GLN A 185 20.01 -6.51 -5.10
C GLN A 185 20.71 -7.87 -5.25
N ASP A 186 21.17 -8.22 -6.46
CA ASP A 186 22.01 -9.39 -6.76
C ASP A 186 23.49 -9.20 -6.43
N GLN A 187 23.95 -7.96 -6.27
CA GLN A 187 25.36 -7.65 -6.05
C GLN A 187 25.68 -7.41 -4.57
N SER A 188 24.96 -6.52 -3.91
CA SER A 188 25.36 -6.01 -2.58
C SER A 188 24.24 -5.78 -1.58
N PHE A 189 23.12 -6.51 -1.68
CA PHE A 189 22.02 -6.34 -0.73
C PHE A 189 22.35 -6.91 0.66
N PRO A 190 22.07 -6.19 1.76
CA PRO A 190 22.33 -6.68 3.11
C PRO A 190 21.57 -7.98 3.41
N LYS A 191 22.23 -8.90 4.12
CA LYS A 191 21.55 -10.07 4.68
C LYS A 191 20.50 -9.65 5.72
N LEU A 192 19.41 -10.41 5.76
CA LEU A 192 18.34 -10.24 6.73
C LEU A 192 18.88 -10.33 8.16
N ASP A 193 18.57 -9.33 8.97
CA ASP A 193 19.00 -9.23 10.37
C ASP A 193 17.95 -8.42 11.15
N TRP A 194 17.09 -9.13 11.87
CA TRP A 194 15.99 -8.53 12.64
C TRP A 194 16.45 -7.78 13.90
N ASN A 195 17.72 -7.94 14.30
CA ASN A 195 18.27 -7.32 15.49
C ASN A 195 19.11 -6.07 15.18
N ARG A 196 19.25 -5.71 13.90
CA ARG A 196 20.03 -4.54 13.49
C ARG A 196 19.30 -3.26 13.84
N ASP A 197 19.97 -2.38 14.58
CA ASP A 197 19.53 -1.00 14.73
C ASP A 197 19.82 -0.23 13.44
N VAL A 198 18.75 0.19 12.76
CA VAL A 198 18.77 0.97 11.52
C VAL A 198 18.17 2.36 11.69
N THR A 199 18.06 2.86 12.93
CA THR A 199 17.33 4.11 13.22
C THR A 199 18.15 5.37 12.89
N HIS A 200 19.47 5.32 13.09
CA HIS A 200 20.42 6.42 12.87
C HIS A 200 19.82 7.80 13.22
N ASP A 201 19.77 8.72 12.26
CA ASP A 201 19.19 10.06 12.39
C ASP A 201 17.86 10.22 11.65
N HIS A 202 17.15 9.12 11.36
CA HIS A 202 15.82 9.14 10.72
C HIS A 202 14.80 9.97 11.52
N TYR A 203 15.01 10.17 12.83
CA TYR A 203 14.17 11.05 13.63
C TYR A 203 14.17 12.51 13.14
N LYS A 204 15.22 12.97 12.44
CA LYS A 204 15.30 14.33 11.90
C LYS A 204 14.27 14.53 10.79
N VAL A 205 14.23 13.64 9.81
CA VAL A 205 13.24 13.70 8.71
C VAL A 205 11.83 13.47 9.25
N ASN A 206 11.64 12.55 10.21
CA ASN A 206 10.35 12.36 10.87
C ASN A 206 9.86 13.64 11.56
N ARG A 207 10.75 14.33 12.28
CA ARG A 207 10.41 15.59 12.96
C ARG A 207 10.11 16.71 11.99
N GLU A 208 10.83 16.78 10.87
CA GLU A 208 10.59 17.74 9.81
C GLU A 208 9.25 17.52 9.12
N LEU A 209 8.95 16.30 8.69
CA LEU A 209 7.67 15.94 8.08
C LEU A 209 6.50 16.18 9.03
N ALA A 210 6.63 15.78 10.30
CA ALA A 210 5.60 16.04 11.31
C ALA A 210 5.33 17.55 11.49
N ARG A 211 6.39 18.38 11.51
CA ARG A 211 6.25 19.84 11.61
C ARG A 211 5.61 20.44 10.35
N ALA A 212 6.02 19.99 9.16
CA ALA A 212 5.55 20.51 7.88
C ALA A 212 4.10 20.09 7.57
N GLY A 213 3.69 18.91 8.03
CA GLY A 213 2.34 18.36 7.82
C GLY A 213 1.27 18.89 8.77
N MET A 214 1.62 19.68 9.80
CA MET A 214 0.63 20.26 10.71
C MET A 214 -0.15 21.38 10.03
N ILE A 215 -1.48 21.27 10.02
CA ILE A 215 -2.39 22.27 9.45
C ILE A 215 -3.02 23.09 10.58
N LEU A 216 -2.69 24.38 10.66
CA LEU A 216 -3.33 25.31 11.59
C LEU A 216 -4.74 25.69 11.10
N LEU A 217 -5.75 24.98 11.60
CA LEU A 217 -7.15 25.18 11.17
C LEU A 217 -7.76 26.49 11.69
N LYS A 218 -7.38 26.93 12.89
CA LYS A 218 -7.98 28.10 13.55
C LYS A 218 -7.00 28.75 14.52
N ASN A 219 -6.85 30.08 14.42
CA ASN A 219 -6.06 30.89 15.36
C ASN A 219 -6.80 32.19 15.66
N LEU A 220 -7.51 32.25 16.80
CA LEU A 220 -8.23 33.46 17.21
C LEU A 220 -7.37 34.29 18.15
N ARG A 221 -7.45 35.62 18.02
CA ARG A 221 -6.77 36.58 18.90
C ARG A 221 -5.25 36.32 19.03
N ASN A 222 -4.62 35.80 17.97
CA ASN A 222 -3.19 35.45 17.96
C ASN A 222 -2.79 34.59 19.17
N THR A 223 -3.62 33.60 19.50
CA THR A 223 -3.34 32.69 20.63
C THR A 223 -2.08 31.86 20.36
N LEU A 224 -1.83 31.48 19.11
CA LEU A 224 -0.57 30.90 18.67
C LEU A 224 0.27 31.91 17.87
N PRO A 225 1.61 31.87 17.98
CA PRO A 225 2.40 30.95 18.79
C PRO A 225 2.38 31.30 20.29
N LEU A 226 2.50 30.28 21.15
CA LEU A 226 2.68 30.50 22.59
C LEU A 226 3.99 31.26 22.85
N ASN A 227 3.97 32.17 23.82
CA ASN A 227 5.13 32.93 24.25
C ASN A 227 5.69 32.34 25.54
N ALA A 228 6.80 31.60 25.44
CA ALA A 228 7.43 30.94 26.58
C ALA A 228 7.86 31.89 27.73
N SER A 229 7.99 33.20 27.49
CA SER A 229 8.32 34.19 28.53
C SER A 229 7.08 34.71 29.28
N MET A 230 5.91 34.69 28.63
CA MET A 230 4.65 35.26 29.13
C MET A 230 3.66 34.17 29.59
N ASP A 231 3.60 33.05 28.86
CA ASP A 231 2.67 31.95 29.10
C ASP A 231 3.29 30.95 30.10
N ARG A 232 3.22 31.30 31.39
CA ARG A 232 3.89 30.56 32.47
C ARG A 232 3.08 29.40 33.05
N LEU A 233 1.79 29.35 32.76
CA LEU A 233 0.90 28.30 33.24
C LEU A 233 0.17 27.67 32.05
N LEU A 234 0.49 26.41 31.78
CA LEU A 234 -0.15 25.60 30.75
C LEU A 234 -0.77 24.38 31.44
N THR A 235 -2.06 24.15 31.18
CA THR A 235 -2.72 22.91 31.59
C THR A 235 -2.97 22.08 30.34
N ILE A 236 -2.41 20.87 30.33
CA ILE A 236 -2.48 19.95 29.19
C ILE A 236 -3.53 18.88 29.52
N PHE A 237 -4.48 18.68 28.61
CA PHE A 237 -5.57 17.71 28.76
C PHE A 237 -5.64 16.76 27.57
N GLY A 238 -6.07 15.52 27.81
CA GLY A 238 -6.32 14.49 26.79
C GLY A 238 -5.37 13.29 26.88
N ALA A 239 -5.90 12.07 26.65
CA ALA A 239 -5.12 10.82 26.73
C ALA A 239 -3.94 10.77 25.73
N ALA A 240 -4.07 11.49 24.61
CA ALA A 240 -3.02 11.62 23.59
C ALA A 240 -1.87 12.55 24.00
N ALA A 241 -1.98 13.31 25.10
CA ALA A 241 -0.92 14.20 25.57
C ALA A 241 0.18 13.46 26.33
N THR A 242 -0.07 12.22 26.73
CA THR A 242 0.91 11.35 27.40
C THR A 242 1.50 10.36 26.39
N GLN A 243 2.77 9.99 26.58
CA GLN A 243 3.33 8.80 25.95
C GLN A 243 2.89 7.58 26.76
N TYR A 244 2.01 6.76 26.20
CA TYR A 244 1.78 5.42 26.72
C TYR A 244 2.63 4.46 25.88
N ASP A 245 3.64 3.86 26.49
CA ASP A 245 4.59 2.93 25.84
C ASP A 245 3.94 1.61 25.35
N GLY A 246 2.66 1.36 25.69
CA GLY A 246 1.97 0.13 25.30
C GLY A 246 1.48 0.08 23.86
N GLY A 247 1.37 1.22 23.17
CA GLY A 247 0.82 1.31 21.81
C GLY A 247 -0.61 0.78 21.66
N LEU A 248 -1.27 1.12 20.56
CA LEU A 248 -2.57 0.55 20.19
C LEU A 248 -2.31 -0.49 19.11
N ASN A 249 -2.31 -1.77 19.52
CA ASN A 249 -2.42 -2.97 18.69
C ASN A 249 -1.31 -3.17 17.61
N PRO A 250 -0.31 -4.04 17.85
CA PRO A 250 0.48 -4.58 16.76
C PRO A 250 -0.45 -5.51 15.97
N GLY A 251 -1.00 -5.02 14.86
CA GLY A 251 -1.81 -5.84 13.97
C GLY A 251 -1.07 -7.13 13.65
N GLY A 252 -1.52 -8.26 14.22
CA GLY A 252 -1.01 -9.60 13.91
C GLY A 252 -0.68 -10.55 15.07
N GLY A 253 -0.83 -10.17 16.36
CA GLY A 253 -0.55 -11.08 17.50
C GLY A 253 -1.78 -11.87 18.02
N PRO A 254 -1.61 -13.08 18.61
CA PRO A 254 -2.71 -13.93 19.09
C PRO A 254 -3.49 -13.39 20.29
N THR A 255 -3.03 -12.31 20.92
CA THR A 255 -3.46 -11.95 22.28
C THR A 255 -4.53 -10.87 22.36
N GLY A 256 -4.91 -10.22 21.25
CA GLY A 256 -6.14 -9.42 21.17
C GLY A 256 -6.37 -8.39 22.28
N GLN A 257 -5.31 -7.87 22.93
CA GLN A 257 -5.46 -6.93 24.02
C GLN A 257 -5.45 -5.50 23.48
N GLY A 258 -6.60 -4.83 23.59
CA GLY A 258 -6.72 -3.40 23.36
C GLY A 258 -6.16 -2.63 24.55
N TYR A 259 -5.38 -1.59 24.27
CA TYR A 259 -4.82 -0.68 25.28
C TYR A 259 -5.24 0.77 24.98
N ASP A 260 -5.34 1.61 25.99
CA ASP A 260 -5.72 3.03 25.87
C ASP A 260 -4.52 3.92 25.51
N GLY A 261 -4.63 4.76 24.47
CA GLY A 261 -3.57 5.70 24.05
C GLY A 261 -3.79 6.31 22.66
N ALA A 262 -2.86 7.15 22.19
CA ALA A 262 -2.87 7.67 20.81
C ALA A 262 -1.95 6.85 19.90
N ILE A 263 -2.46 6.44 18.73
CA ILE A 263 -1.66 5.81 17.67
C ILE A 263 -0.90 6.92 16.93
N TYR A 264 0.43 6.90 17.03
CA TYR A 264 1.30 7.78 16.24
C TYR A 264 1.77 7.12 14.93
N GLN A 265 1.58 5.79 14.80
CA GLN A 265 1.92 4.99 13.62
C GLN A 265 1.03 3.74 13.59
N GLY A 266 0.27 3.52 12.50
CA GLY A 266 -0.49 2.29 12.30
C GLY A 266 0.26 1.26 11.45
N GLY A 267 -0.14 -0.01 11.55
CA GLY A 267 0.36 -1.08 10.66
C GLY A 267 -0.31 -1.04 9.29
N GLY A 268 0.34 -1.62 8.27
CA GLY A 268 -0.11 -1.60 6.86
C GLY A 268 -1.37 -2.42 6.52
N SER A 269 -2.15 -2.79 7.54
CA SER A 269 -3.47 -3.45 7.54
C SER A 269 -4.36 -2.95 8.70
N GLY A 270 -3.99 -1.85 9.35
CA GLY A 270 -4.70 -1.31 10.51
C GLY A 270 -6.03 -0.70 10.10
N LYS A 271 -7.12 -1.09 10.76
CA LYS A 271 -8.43 -0.43 10.64
C LYS A 271 -8.64 0.49 11.83
N LYS A 272 -9.11 1.71 11.58
CA LYS A 272 -9.73 2.53 12.63
C LYS A 272 -11.20 2.13 12.73
N ASP A 273 -11.61 1.55 13.85
CA ASP A 273 -13.03 1.41 14.15
C ASP A 273 -13.55 2.82 14.49
N MET A 274 -14.46 3.33 13.66
CA MET A 274 -15.22 4.54 13.97
C MET A 274 -16.42 4.09 14.80
N ILE A 275 -16.44 4.51 16.07
CA ILE A 275 -17.62 4.39 16.96
C ILE A 275 -18.74 5.25 16.38
#